data_AF-A0A6A4L468-F1
#
_entry.id   AF-A0A6A4L468-F1
#
_cell.length_a   1.000
_cell.length_b   1.000
_cell.length_c   1.000
_cell.angle_alpha   90.00
_cell.angle_beta   90.00
_cell.angle_gamma   90.00
#
_symmetry.space_group_name_H-M   'P 1'
#
loop_
_entity.id
_entity.type
_entity.pdbx_description
1 polymer ?
#
loop_
_entity_poly.entity_id
_entity_poly.type
_entity_poly.pdbx_seq_one_letter_code
_entity_poly.pdbx_strand_id
1 'polypeptide(L)'
;MEPQNHQNLLLLSLLLPIFSLIISPSATAVSVPTAAPSPSPEPSTVEVPTPSTTLSPSPSLGPSTVEAPTPSPVPSQNYISFPPSSNPPSQPASGPATTNHALESICKSTDYPDLCISTISPFLDGPTDPETVVGIAIKGATEHTKIAVSLAAKLALVPSPLASVYGDCKDSYDDALENFESAMNAHAVGDVGTMNSMLSAAITDFGDCDDGLSGKSSPLLDVGSALSQMTSNCLAIVSLIH
;
A
#
# COMPACT_ATOMS: atom_id res chain seq x y z
N MET A 1 39.91 10.72 -32.27
CA MET A 1 41.07 11.49 -31.77
C MET A 1 40.53 12.78 -31.19
N GLU A 2 41.09 13.13 -30.04
CA GLU A 2 40.89 14.32 -29.20
C GLU A 2 39.67 14.36 -28.24
N PRO A 3 39.92 14.46 -26.91
CA PRO A 3 38.93 14.34 -25.84
C PRO A 3 38.52 15.73 -25.31
N GLN A 4 37.56 15.78 -24.37
CA GLN A 4 37.48 16.70 -23.20
C GLN A 4 36.02 16.79 -22.71
N ASN A 5 35.67 16.04 -21.66
CA ASN A 5 34.78 16.54 -20.60
C ASN A 5 34.84 15.60 -19.37
N HIS A 6 35.91 15.70 -18.58
CA HIS A 6 36.06 15.01 -17.28
C HIS A 6 36.26 16.02 -16.13
N GLN A 7 35.92 17.29 -16.33
CA GLN A 7 36.17 18.36 -15.36
C GLN A 7 34.96 18.73 -14.50
N ASN A 8 33.85 17.98 -14.56
CA ASN A 8 32.66 18.23 -13.73
C ASN A 8 32.39 17.15 -12.67
N LEU A 9 33.28 16.16 -12.51
CA LEU A 9 33.11 15.06 -11.55
C LEU A 9 34.00 15.16 -10.30
N LEU A 10 34.75 16.26 -10.14
CA LEU A 10 35.66 16.47 -9.00
C LEU A 10 35.29 17.65 -8.09
N LEU A 11 34.12 18.27 -8.29
CA LEU A 11 33.67 19.44 -7.50
C LEU A 11 32.50 19.16 -6.54
N LEU A 12 32.04 17.92 -6.42
CA LEU A 12 30.92 17.54 -5.53
C LEU A 12 31.34 16.77 -4.26
N SER A 13 32.64 16.56 -4.03
CA SER A 13 33.16 15.79 -2.89
C SER A 13 33.58 16.62 -1.67
N LEU A 14 33.00 17.81 -1.46
CA LEU A 14 33.43 18.73 -0.40
C LEU A 14 32.28 19.47 0.31
N LEU A 15 31.27 18.73 0.79
CA LEU A 15 30.32 19.23 1.79
C LEU A 15 30.01 18.14 2.84
N LEU A 16 31.00 17.86 3.69
CA LEU A 16 30.79 17.21 4.99
C LEU A 16 30.38 18.28 6.01
N PRO A 17 29.23 18.17 6.71
CA PRO A 17 29.00 18.97 7.90
C PRO A 17 29.79 18.39 9.08
N ILE A 18 30.91 19.04 9.41
CA ILE A 18 31.58 18.94 10.71
C ILE A 18 30.98 20.02 11.60
N PHE A 19 30.00 19.66 12.41
CA PHE A 19 29.59 20.36 13.63
C PHE A 19 28.71 19.35 14.38
N SER A 20 28.79 19.08 15.66
CA SER A 20 29.72 19.36 16.74
C SER A 20 29.11 18.59 17.91
N LEU A 21 29.93 18.00 18.78
CA LEU A 21 29.47 17.36 20.01
C LEU A 21 28.46 18.25 20.75
N ILE A 22 27.24 17.75 20.93
CA ILE A 22 26.34 18.26 21.96
C ILE A 22 26.23 17.19 23.04
N ILE A 23 26.60 17.66 24.21
CA ILE A 23 26.84 16.97 25.47
C ILE A 23 25.54 16.35 25.99
N SER A 24 25.61 15.08 26.40
CA SER A 24 24.58 14.41 27.19
C SER A 24 24.24 15.19 28.46
N PRO A 25 22.97 15.47 28.77
CA PRO A 25 22.57 15.76 30.13
C PRO A 25 22.46 14.43 30.90
N SER A 26 23.23 14.33 31.99
CA SER A 26 23.18 13.27 32.97
C SER A 26 21.76 13.05 33.48
N ALA A 27 21.33 11.79 33.49
CA ALA A 27 20.14 11.35 34.20
C ALA A 27 20.33 11.59 35.70
N THR A 28 19.67 12.62 36.23
CA THR A 28 19.41 12.70 37.68
C THR A 28 18.21 11.81 37.98
N ALA A 29 18.48 10.66 38.62
CA ALA A 29 17.46 9.82 39.21
C ALA A 29 16.73 10.61 40.30
N VAL A 30 15.50 11.03 40.00
CA VAL A 30 14.56 11.52 41.02
C VAL A 30 13.89 10.30 41.62
N SER A 31 14.30 9.96 42.83
CA SER A 31 13.65 8.96 43.67
C SER A 31 12.24 9.43 44.01
N VAL A 32 11.23 8.86 43.33
CA VAL A 32 9.82 9.00 43.71
C VAL A 32 9.60 8.18 44.99
N PRO A 33 9.03 8.76 46.06
CA PRO A 33 8.64 7.99 47.23
C PRO A 33 7.47 7.06 46.87
N THR A 34 7.71 5.75 47.01
CA THR A 34 6.71 4.69 46.92
C THR A 34 5.59 4.95 47.94
N ALA A 35 4.44 5.43 47.46
CA ALA A 35 3.21 5.40 48.23
C ALA A 35 2.76 3.95 48.39
N ALA A 36 2.49 3.55 49.64
CA ALA A 36 2.03 2.21 49.98
C ALA A 36 0.71 1.87 49.25
N PRO A 37 0.50 0.59 48.86
CA PRO A 37 -0.78 0.16 48.30
C PRO A 37 -1.88 0.31 49.35
N SER A 38 -2.97 1.00 48.97
CA SER A 38 -4.20 1.02 49.76
C SER A 38 -4.78 -0.39 49.91
N PRO A 39 -5.40 -0.72 51.05
CA PRO A 39 -6.04 -2.00 51.26
C PRO A 39 -7.22 -2.20 50.30
N SER A 40 -7.23 -3.37 49.67
CA SER A 40 -8.32 -3.87 48.82
C SER A 40 -9.63 -3.93 49.63
N PRO A 41 -10.78 -3.49 49.08
CA PRO A 41 -12.06 -3.70 49.73
C PRO A 41 -12.42 -5.20 49.74
N GLU A 42 -12.87 -5.68 50.90
CA GLU A 42 -13.43 -7.01 51.13
C GLU A 42 -14.61 -7.30 50.17
N PRO A 43 -14.80 -8.58 49.76
CA PRO A 43 -15.95 -8.96 48.96
C PRO A 43 -17.20 -8.98 49.84
N SER A 44 -18.16 -8.11 49.53
CA SER A 44 -19.51 -8.24 50.06
C SER A 44 -20.15 -9.52 49.52
N THR A 45 -20.53 -10.41 50.42
CA THR A 45 -21.37 -11.59 50.17
C THR A 45 -22.71 -11.15 49.58
N VAL A 46 -22.87 -11.34 48.27
CA VAL A 46 -24.17 -11.27 47.60
C VAL A 46 -24.78 -12.67 47.68
N GLU A 47 -25.90 -12.79 48.39
CA GLU A 47 -26.75 -13.97 48.38
C GLU A 47 -27.15 -14.32 46.95
N VAL A 48 -26.89 -15.57 46.57
CA VAL A 48 -27.34 -16.18 45.32
C VAL A 48 -28.80 -16.60 45.50
N PRO A 49 -29.78 -16.06 44.75
CA PRO A 49 -31.07 -16.70 44.65
C PRO A 49 -30.97 -17.90 43.70
N THR A 50 -31.47 -19.03 44.16
CA THR A 50 -31.63 -20.30 43.44
C THR A 50 -32.44 -20.11 42.15
N PRO A 51 -32.02 -20.71 41.01
CA PRO A 51 -32.83 -20.72 39.80
C PRO A 51 -33.91 -21.79 39.90
N SER A 52 -35.17 -21.37 39.90
CA SER A 52 -36.31 -22.25 39.67
C SER A 52 -36.37 -22.67 38.20
N THR A 53 -36.30 -23.97 37.96
CA THR A 53 -36.45 -24.62 36.66
C THR A 53 -37.86 -24.40 36.13
N THR A 54 -38.02 -23.55 35.10
CA THR A 54 -39.23 -23.53 34.27
C THR A 54 -38.83 -23.77 32.82
N LEU A 55 -39.17 -24.95 32.33
CA LEU A 55 -39.00 -25.38 30.94
C LEU A 55 -39.98 -24.59 30.06
N SER A 56 -39.45 -23.80 29.12
CA SER A 56 -40.20 -23.32 27.95
C SER A 56 -39.68 -24.00 26.69
N PRO A 57 -40.54 -24.32 25.71
CA PRO A 57 -40.17 -25.10 24.53
C PRO A 57 -39.38 -24.25 23.53
N SER A 58 -38.34 -24.87 22.98
CA SER A 58 -37.50 -24.34 21.90
C SER A 58 -38.29 -24.28 20.58
N PRO A 59 -38.29 -23.15 19.84
CA PRO A 59 -38.78 -23.15 18.48
C PRO A 59 -37.72 -23.76 17.56
N SER A 60 -38.12 -24.82 16.85
CA SER A 60 -37.34 -25.47 15.79
C SER A 60 -37.15 -24.49 14.63
N LEU A 61 -35.92 -24.04 14.42
CA LEU A 61 -35.51 -23.35 13.19
C LEU A 61 -35.18 -24.43 12.14
N GLY A 62 -35.98 -24.47 11.08
CA GLY A 62 -35.73 -25.30 9.90
C GLY A 62 -34.49 -24.86 9.13
N PRO A 63 -34.08 -25.62 8.11
CA PRO A 63 -32.87 -25.33 7.35
C PRO A 63 -33.12 -24.11 6.44
N SER A 64 -32.47 -22.98 6.75
CA SER A 64 -32.30 -21.90 5.78
C SER A 64 -31.27 -22.34 4.75
N THR A 65 -31.72 -22.60 3.54
CA THR A 65 -30.91 -22.71 2.33
C THR A 65 -30.20 -21.38 2.14
N VAL A 66 -28.88 -21.34 2.37
CA VAL A 66 -28.05 -20.18 2.02
C VAL A 66 -27.80 -20.28 0.52
N GLU A 67 -28.54 -19.49 -0.25
CA GLU A 67 -28.28 -19.27 -1.67
C GLU A 67 -26.99 -18.45 -1.78
N ALA A 68 -25.97 -19.00 -2.43
CA ALA A 68 -24.71 -18.33 -2.67
C ALA A 68 -24.94 -17.08 -3.54
N PRO A 69 -24.29 -15.93 -3.25
CA PRO A 69 -24.43 -14.76 -4.11
C PRO A 69 -23.78 -15.04 -5.46
N THR A 70 -24.59 -14.91 -6.51
CA THR A 70 -24.18 -14.94 -7.91
C THR A 70 -23.12 -13.85 -8.16
N PRO A 71 -22.01 -14.13 -8.87
CA PRO A 71 -21.05 -13.09 -9.22
C PRO A 71 -21.70 -12.07 -10.15
N SER A 72 -21.73 -10.81 -9.72
CA SER A 72 -22.14 -9.68 -10.55
C SER A 72 -21.22 -9.56 -11.78
N PRO A 73 -21.75 -9.17 -12.95
CA PRO A 73 -20.93 -8.97 -14.14
C PRO A 73 -19.99 -7.77 -13.94
N VAL A 74 -18.69 -8.00 -14.17
CA VAL A 74 -17.64 -6.98 -14.16
C VAL A 74 -17.99 -5.90 -15.19
N PRO A 75 -18.12 -4.62 -14.80
CA PRO A 75 -18.29 -3.54 -15.76
C PRO A 75 -16.97 -3.36 -16.53
N SER A 76 -17.04 -3.38 -17.86
CA SER A 76 -15.92 -2.96 -18.72
C SER A 76 -15.64 -1.48 -18.45
N GLN A 77 -14.67 -1.20 -17.57
CA GLN A 77 -14.24 0.15 -17.24
C GLN A 77 -13.17 0.57 -18.24
N ASN A 78 -13.45 1.68 -18.94
CA ASN A 78 -12.45 2.44 -19.69
C ASN A 78 -11.38 2.90 -18.69
N TYR A 79 -10.29 2.15 -18.57
CA TYR A 79 -9.11 2.60 -17.83
C TYR A 79 -8.62 3.90 -18.45
N ILE A 80 -8.65 4.98 -17.68
CA ILE A 80 -8.01 6.23 -18.07
C ILE A 80 -6.51 5.92 -18.17
N SER A 81 -5.96 6.00 -19.38
CA SER A 81 -4.53 5.98 -19.58
C SER A 81 -3.92 7.15 -18.81
N PHE A 82 -3.07 6.85 -17.83
CA PHE A 82 -2.16 7.85 -17.28
C PHE A 82 -1.44 8.52 -18.46
N PRO A 83 -1.31 9.87 -18.48
CA PRO A 83 -0.68 10.54 -19.60
C PRO A 83 0.75 9.99 -19.76
N PRO A 84 1.12 9.49 -20.94
CA PRO A 84 2.47 9.01 -21.16
C PRO A 84 3.43 10.16 -20.93
N SER A 85 4.45 9.92 -20.11
CA SER A 85 5.59 10.82 -19.98
C SER A 85 6.11 11.12 -21.39
N SER A 86 5.92 12.36 -21.82
CA SER A 86 6.14 12.79 -23.20
C SER A 86 7.63 12.83 -23.52
N ASN A 87 8.14 11.71 -24.01
CA ASN A 87 9.21 11.59 -25.00
C ASN A 87 9.35 10.11 -25.42
N PRO A 88 9.09 9.73 -26.68
CA PRO A 88 9.37 8.38 -27.15
C PRO A 88 10.85 8.27 -27.55
N PRO A 89 11.63 7.31 -27.00
CA PRO A 89 12.72 6.74 -27.76
C PRO A 89 12.11 5.89 -28.88
N SER A 90 12.32 6.31 -30.12
CA SER A 90 12.02 5.49 -31.30
C SER A 90 12.86 4.20 -31.27
N GLN A 91 12.30 3.09 -30.81
CA GLN A 91 12.71 1.73 -31.25
C GLN A 91 11.67 0.67 -30.87
N PRO A 92 11.42 -0.32 -31.73
CA PRO A 92 10.57 -1.45 -31.37
C PRO A 92 11.39 -2.40 -30.48
N ALA A 93 11.03 -2.48 -29.20
CA ALA A 93 11.49 -3.57 -28.35
C ALA A 93 10.68 -4.82 -28.70
N SER A 94 11.14 -5.56 -29.69
CA SER A 94 10.74 -6.94 -29.89
C SER A 94 11.33 -7.76 -28.74
N GLY A 95 10.64 -7.79 -27.60
CA GLY A 95 10.85 -8.83 -26.61
C GLY A 95 10.58 -10.20 -27.26
N PRO A 96 11.31 -11.26 -26.89
CA PRO A 96 10.97 -12.60 -27.39
C PRO A 96 9.54 -12.93 -26.97
N ALA A 97 8.70 -13.40 -27.90
CA ALA A 97 7.27 -13.68 -27.67
C ALA A 97 6.99 -14.55 -26.41
N THR A 98 7.99 -15.29 -25.93
CA THR A 98 7.96 -16.10 -24.72
C THR A 98 7.87 -15.30 -23.41
N THR A 99 8.44 -14.09 -23.30
CA THR A 99 8.35 -13.26 -22.08
C THR A 99 6.96 -12.69 -21.88
N ASN A 100 6.31 -12.29 -22.98
CA ASN A 100 4.93 -11.79 -22.95
C ASN A 100 3.96 -12.88 -22.48
N HIS A 101 4.08 -14.11 -22.99
CA HIS A 101 3.21 -15.21 -22.55
C HIS A 101 3.39 -15.62 -21.08
N ALA A 102 4.61 -15.55 -20.55
CA ALA A 102 4.86 -15.82 -19.14
C ALA A 102 4.21 -14.75 -18.24
N LEU A 103 4.34 -13.47 -18.61
CA LEU A 103 3.70 -12.36 -17.89
C LEU A 103 2.17 -12.47 -17.96
N GLU A 104 1.63 -12.74 -19.14
CA GLU A 104 0.19 -12.99 -19.33
C GLU A 104 -0.32 -14.11 -18.41
N SER A 105 0.43 -15.20 -18.27
CA SER A 105 0.06 -16.31 -17.39
C SER A 105 0.02 -15.92 -15.92
N ILE A 106 0.98 -15.09 -15.46
CA ILE A 106 1.00 -14.59 -14.08
C ILE A 106 -0.18 -13.62 -13.86
N CYS A 107 -0.32 -12.62 -14.73
CA CYS A 107 -1.36 -11.59 -14.62
C CYS A 107 -2.78 -12.15 -14.76
N LYS A 108 -2.97 -13.28 -15.45
CA LYS A 108 -4.27 -13.96 -15.51
C LYS A 108 -4.75 -14.46 -14.14
N SER A 109 -3.85 -14.64 -13.18
CA SER A 109 -4.20 -15.06 -11.82
C SER A 109 -4.59 -13.88 -10.91
N THR A 110 -4.64 -12.65 -11.44
CA THR A 110 -5.01 -11.46 -10.68
C THR A 110 -6.41 -10.98 -11.06
N ASP A 111 -7.03 -10.17 -10.19
CA ASP A 111 -8.36 -9.62 -10.42
C ASP A 111 -8.39 -8.56 -11.55
N TYR A 112 -7.23 -7.95 -11.85
CA TYR A 112 -7.08 -6.93 -12.89
C TYR A 112 -5.94 -7.26 -13.87
N PRO A 113 -6.11 -8.25 -14.77
CA PRO A 113 -5.03 -8.76 -15.63
C PRO A 113 -4.43 -7.73 -16.58
N ASP A 114 -5.27 -6.93 -17.24
CA ASP A 114 -4.79 -5.91 -18.19
C ASP A 114 -3.99 -4.82 -17.47
N LEU A 115 -4.49 -4.40 -16.30
CA LEU A 115 -3.79 -3.45 -15.44
C LEU A 115 -2.44 -4.02 -14.97
N CYS A 116 -2.42 -5.29 -14.52
CA CYS A 116 -1.19 -6.00 -14.14
C CYS A 116 -0.15 -5.95 -15.26
N ILE A 117 -0.53 -6.34 -16.49
CA ILE A 117 0.36 -6.33 -17.65
C ILE A 117 0.88 -4.91 -17.91
N SER A 118 -0.01 -3.91 -17.93
CA SER A 118 0.36 -2.52 -18.23
C SER A 118 1.28 -1.89 -17.16
N THR A 119 1.12 -2.28 -15.89
CA THR A 119 1.95 -1.82 -14.78
C THR A 119 3.34 -2.44 -14.82
N ILE A 120 3.47 -3.70 -15.23
CA ILE A 120 4.73 -4.47 -15.19
C ILE A 120 5.56 -4.28 -16.47
N SER A 121 4.92 -4.32 -17.64
CA SER A 121 5.61 -4.35 -18.95
C SER A 121 6.65 -3.25 -19.16
N PRO A 122 6.45 -1.98 -18.72
CA PRO A 122 7.44 -0.92 -18.88
C PRO A 122 8.75 -1.15 -18.12
N PHE A 123 8.73 -2.01 -17.10
CA PHE A 123 9.86 -2.27 -16.21
C PHE A 123 10.41 -3.69 -16.34
N LEU A 124 9.77 -4.53 -17.17
CA LEU A 124 10.16 -5.92 -17.33
C LEU A 124 11.45 -6.01 -18.14
N ASP A 125 12.52 -6.47 -17.48
CA ASP A 125 13.78 -6.84 -18.10
C ASP A 125 14.25 -8.16 -17.47
N GLY A 126 14.43 -9.19 -18.30
CA GLY A 126 14.89 -10.50 -17.83
C GLY A 126 13.76 -11.50 -17.46
N PRO A 127 13.94 -12.29 -16.38
CA PRO A 127 13.05 -13.39 -16.02
C PRO A 127 11.60 -12.96 -15.74
N THR A 128 10.67 -13.90 -15.92
CA THR A 128 9.23 -13.69 -15.73
C THR A 128 8.65 -14.79 -14.83
N ASP A 129 9.35 -15.08 -13.74
CA ASP A 129 8.85 -15.91 -12.64
C ASP A 129 8.14 -15.04 -11.58
N PRO A 130 7.24 -15.59 -10.75
CA PRO A 130 6.48 -14.80 -9.77
C PRO A 130 7.34 -13.98 -8.80
N GLU A 131 8.48 -14.51 -8.37
CA GLU A 131 9.40 -13.83 -7.45
C GLU A 131 9.99 -12.57 -8.09
N THR A 132 10.44 -12.65 -9.35
CA THR A 132 10.92 -11.47 -10.08
C THR A 132 9.76 -10.50 -10.36
N VAL A 133 8.61 -11.02 -10.78
CA VAL A 133 7.49 -10.21 -11.25
C VAL A 133 6.83 -9.42 -10.13
N VAL A 134 6.76 -9.94 -8.90
CA VAL A 134 6.19 -9.18 -7.77
C VAL A 134 6.98 -7.91 -7.47
N GLY A 135 8.33 -7.98 -7.45
CA GLY A 135 9.16 -6.81 -7.20
C GLY A 135 8.99 -5.73 -8.28
N ILE A 136 8.80 -6.16 -9.53
CA ILE A 136 8.51 -5.25 -10.65
C ILE A 136 7.11 -4.63 -10.52
N ALA A 137 6.11 -5.41 -10.10
CA ALA A 137 4.76 -4.93 -9.87
C ALA A 137 4.71 -3.89 -8.74
N ILE A 138 5.38 -4.16 -7.62
CA ILE A 138 5.49 -3.22 -6.49
C ILE A 138 6.17 -1.92 -6.93
N LYS A 139 7.25 -2.01 -7.71
CA LYS A 139 7.90 -0.84 -8.31
C LYS A 139 6.94 -0.05 -9.20
N GLY A 140 6.16 -0.72 -10.05
CA GLY A 140 5.17 -0.08 -10.91
C GLY A 140 4.10 0.67 -10.11
N ALA A 141 3.57 0.05 -9.04
CA ALA A 141 2.62 0.70 -8.13
C ALA A 141 3.25 1.92 -7.42
N THR A 142 4.49 1.78 -6.95
CA THR A 142 5.26 2.85 -6.29
C THR A 142 5.40 4.09 -7.20
N GLU A 143 5.73 3.91 -8.48
CA GLU A 143 5.85 5.04 -9.41
C GLU A 143 4.51 5.74 -9.68
N HIS A 144 3.41 4.99 -9.75
CA HIS A 144 2.08 5.58 -9.88
C HIS A 144 1.66 6.33 -8.61
N THR A 145 1.99 5.81 -7.42
CA THR A 145 1.71 6.51 -6.15
C THR A 145 2.50 7.81 -6.04
N LYS A 146 3.76 7.88 -6.49
CA LYS A 146 4.51 9.16 -6.55
C LYS A 146 3.82 10.22 -7.42
N ILE A 147 3.21 9.80 -8.53
CA ILE A 147 2.41 10.69 -9.38
C ILE A 147 1.16 11.16 -8.62
N ALA A 148 0.50 10.26 -7.88
CA ALA A 148 -0.67 10.57 -7.06
C ALA A 148 -0.35 11.55 -5.93
N VAL A 149 0.76 11.36 -5.19
CA VAL A 149 1.29 12.32 -4.20
C VAL A 149 1.45 13.71 -4.84
N SER A 150 2.08 13.76 -6.02
CA SER A 150 2.30 15.02 -6.74
C SER A 150 0.98 15.69 -7.17
N LEU A 151 -0.04 14.89 -7.53
CA LEU A 151 -1.37 15.40 -7.88
C LEU A 151 -2.09 15.93 -6.64
N ALA A 152 -2.13 15.16 -5.55
CA ALA A 152 -2.75 15.55 -4.29
C ALA A 152 -2.13 16.85 -3.75
N ALA A 153 -0.80 16.94 -3.74
CA ALA A 153 -0.06 18.14 -3.35
C ALA A 153 -0.45 19.37 -4.19
N LYS A 154 -0.58 19.23 -5.52
CA LYS A 154 -1.00 20.33 -6.39
C LYS A 154 -2.45 20.76 -6.11
N LEU A 155 -3.34 19.80 -5.89
CA LEU A 155 -4.75 20.08 -5.58
C LEU A 155 -4.91 20.79 -4.23
N ALA A 156 -4.08 20.44 -3.23
CA ALA A 156 -4.07 21.08 -1.91
C ALA A 156 -3.66 22.57 -1.97
N LEU A 157 -2.90 22.99 -2.98
CA LEU A 157 -2.50 24.39 -3.17
C LEU A 157 -3.58 25.24 -3.87
N VAL A 158 -4.58 24.62 -4.49
CA VAL A 158 -5.67 25.34 -5.15
C VAL A 158 -6.71 25.76 -4.10
N PRO A 159 -7.12 27.05 -4.04
CA PRO A 159 -8.19 27.48 -3.15
C PRO A 159 -9.49 26.71 -3.42
N SER A 160 -9.84 25.81 -2.50
CA SER A 160 -10.96 24.90 -2.61
C SER A 160 -11.43 24.49 -1.21
N PRO A 161 -12.74 24.23 -0.99
CA PRO A 161 -13.22 23.59 0.22
C PRO A 161 -12.58 22.22 0.50
N LEU A 162 -11.96 21.60 -0.52
CA LEU A 162 -11.31 20.28 -0.42
C LEU A 162 -9.79 20.36 -0.18
N ALA A 163 -9.21 21.56 -0.09
CA ALA A 163 -7.76 21.73 0.01
C ALA A 163 -7.13 20.95 1.17
N SER A 164 -7.77 20.95 2.35
CA SER A 164 -7.31 20.17 3.51
C SER A 164 -7.37 18.67 3.24
N VAL A 165 -8.48 18.19 2.67
CA VAL A 165 -8.66 16.76 2.35
C VAL A 165 -7.63 16.29 1.33
N TYR A 166 -7.26 17.14 0.36
CA TYR A 166 -6.18 16.83 -0.57
C TYR A 166 -4.80 16.80 0.11
N GLY A 167 -4.59 17.58 1.16
CA GLY A 167 -3.42 17.47 2.03
C GLY A 167 -3.39 16.13 2.75
N ASP A 168 -4.51 15.73 3.36
CA ASP A 168 -4.63 14.44 4.05
C ASP A 168 -4.39 13.26 3.07
N CYS A 169 -4.98 13.31 1.88
CA CYS A 169 -4.73 12.32 0.81
C CYS A 169 -3.27 12.23 0.40
N LYS A 170 -2.55 13.37 0.33
CA LYS A 170 -1.12 13.37 0.02
C LYS A 170 -0.35 12.63 1.11
N ASP A 171 -0.68 12.88 2.37
CA ASP A 171 0.01 12.26 3.50
C ASP A 171 -0.28 10.74 3.54
N SER A 172 -1.53 10.31 3.34
CA SER A 172 -1.84 8.88 3.17
C SER A 172 -1.10 8.23 2.00
N TYR A 173 -0.96 8.92 0.87
CA TYR A 173 -0.18 8.40 -0.25
C TYR A 173 1.33 8.33 0.03
N ASP A 174 1.86 9.21 0.88
CA ASP A 174 3.26 9.09 1.35
C ASP A 174 3.41 7.88 2.28
N ASP A 175 2.46 7.63 3.19
CA ASP A 175 2.45 6.42 4.03
C ASP A 175 2.41 5.14 3.17
N ALA A 176 1.63 5.15 2.08
CA ALA A 176 1.61 4.05 1.11
C ALA A 176 2.97 3.83 0.44
N LEU A 177 3.75 4.89 0.19
CA LEU A 177 5.12 4.77 -0.34
C LEU A 177 6.08 4.13 0.68
N GLU A 178 5.96 4.48 1.96
CA GLU A 178 6.74 3.83 3.03
C GLU A 178 6.39 2.33 3.16
N ASN A 179 5.10 2.01 3.00
CA ASN A 179 4.62 0.63 2.95
C ASN A 179 5.17 -0.13 1.74
N PHE A 180 5.22 0.48 0.54
CA PHE A 180 5.87 -0.17 -0.61
C PHE A 180 7.37 -0.36 -0.44
N GLU A 181 8.08 0.61 0.15
CA GLU A 181 9.51 0.45 0.47
C GLU A 181 9.73 -0.73 1.41
N SER A 182 8.90 -0.84 2.44
CA SER A 182 8.93 -1.96 3.39
C SER A 182 8.61 -3.30 2.71
N ALA A 183 7.65 -3.33 1.80
CA ALA A 183 7.33 -4.50 0.99
C ALA A 183 8.50 -4.92 0.08
N MET A 184 9.19 -3.97 -0.55
CA MET A 184 10.38 -4.24 -1.36
C MET A 184 11.56 -4.76 -0.53
N ASN A 185 11.74 -4.24 0.69
CA ASN A 185 12.76 -4.74 1.62
C ASN A 185 12.46 -6.18 2.07
N ALA A 186 11.18 -6.48 2.32
CA ALA A 186 10.73 -7.84 2.64
C ALA A 186 10.89 -8.80 1.46
N HIS A 187 10.57 -8.34 0.23
CA HIS A 187 10.79 -9.08 -1.01
C HIS A 187 12.25 -9.50 -1.16
N ALA A 188 13.19 -8.58 -0.93
CA ALA A 188 14.63 -8.86 -1.07
C ALA A 188 15.16 -9.99 -0.15
N VAL A 189 14.44 -10.31 0.93
CA VAL A 189 14.80 -11.38 1.88
C VAL A 189 13.80 -12.54 1.89
N GLY A 190 12.80 -12.55 1.00
CA GLY A 190 11.78 -13.60 0.89
C GLY A 190 10.75 -13.59 2.03
N ASP A 191 10.54 -12.47 2.72
CA ASP A 191 9.53 -12.35 3.79
C ASP A 191 8.13 -12.07 3.22
N VAL A 192 7.47 -13.14 2.80
CA VAL A 192 6.10 -13.12 2.24
C VAL A 192 5.07 -12.58 3.23
N GLY A 193 5.23 -12.82 4.53
CA GLY A 193 4.31 -12.34 5.55
C GLY A 193 4.31 -10.82 5.67
N THR A 194 5.52 -10.23 5.70
CA THR A 194 5.69 -8.78 5.70
C THR A 194 5.26 -8.16 4.38
N MET A 195 5.58 -8.75 3.23
CA MET A 195 5.08 -8.28 1.92
C MET A 195 3.55 -8.14 1.92
N ASN A 196 2.82 -9.18 2.32
CA ASN A 196 1.36 -9.15 2.36
C ASN A 196 0.83 -8.05 3.30
N SER A 197 1.44 -7.92 4.47
CA SER A 197 1.01 -6.94 5.48
C SER A 197 1.18 -5.51 4.97
N MET A 198 2.34 -5.20 4.39
CA MET A 198 2.66 -3.85 3.92
C MET A 198 1.86 -3.49 2.66
N LEU A 199 1.68 -4.43 1.72
CA LEU A 199 0.83 -4.19 0.55
C LEU A 199 -0.65 -4.00 0.95
N SER A 200 -1.14 -4.71 1.96
CA SER A 200 -2.49 -4.50 2.48
C SER A 200 -2.63 -3.15 3.20
N ALA A 201 -1.58 -2.70 3.89
CA ALA A 201 -1.53 -1.38 4.50
C ALA A 201 -1.59 -0.27 3.43
N ALA A 202 -0.82 -0.38 2.34
CA ALA A 202 -0.89 0.57 1.23
C ALA A 202 -2.31 0.69 0.62
N ILE A 203 -3.06 -0.43 0.52
CA ILE A 203 -4.48 -0.38 0.09
C ILE A 203 -5.34 0.38 1.10
N THR A 204 -5.09 0.19 2.39
CA THR A 204 -5.79 0.92 3.46
C THR A 204 -5.54 2.42 3.35
N ASP A 205 -4.28 2.82 3.13
CA ASP A 205 -3.91 4.23 2.99
C ASP A 205 -4.61 4.89 1.78
N PHE A 206 -4.76 4.17 0.66
CA PHE A 206 -5.55 4.66 -0.47
C PHE A 206 -7.03 4.80 -0.10
N GLY A 207 -7.57 3.83 0.64
CA GLY A 207 -8.95 3.85 1.14
C GLY A 207 -9.24 5.02 2.08
N ASP A 208 -8.28 5.38 2.95
CA ASP A 208 -8.43 6.51 3.88
C ASP A 208 -8.60 7.85 3.12
N CYS A 209 -7.86 8.05 2.02
CA CYS A 209 -8.06 9.19 1.13
C CYS A 209 -9.46 9.17 0.46
N ASP A 210 -9.87 8.01 -0.06
CA ASP A 210 -11.17 7.85 -0.71
C ASP A 210 -12.34 8.13 0.26
N ASP A 211 -12.22 7.68 1.51
CA ASP A 211 -13.19 7.94 2.58
C ASP A 211 -13.26 9.44 2.92
N GLY A 212 -12.12 10.12 3.00
CA GLY A 212 -12.06 11.58 3.15
C GLY A 212 -12.74 12.32 1.99
N LEU A 213 -12.77 11.71 0.81
CA LEU A 213 -13.39 12.23 -0.41
C LEU A 213 -14.83 11.74 -0.64
N SER A 214 -15.39 10.93 0.26
CA SER A 214 -16.70 10.31 0.08
C SER A 214 -17.82 11.35 -0.17
N GLY A 215 -18.63 11.10 -1.18
CA GLY A 215 -19.71 11.97 -1.62
C GLY A 215 -19.26 13.26 -2.34
N LYS A 216 -17.97 13.37 -2.69
CA LYS A 216 -17.39 14.52 -3.39
C LYS A 216 -16.91 14.12 -4.78
N SER A 217 -16.83 15.08 -5.69
CA SER A 217 -16.20 14.88 -7.00
C SER A 217 -14.73 15.24 -6.91
N SER A 218 -13.84 14.28 -7.14
CA SER A 218 -12.39 14.47 -7.11
C SER A 218 -11.71 13.54 -8.10
N PRO A 219 -10.67 13.99 -8.82
CA PRO A 219 -9.84 13.11 -9.64
C PRO A 219 -9.04 12.09 -8.82
N LEU A 220 -8.87 12.31 -7.51
CA LEU A 220 -8.12 11.39 -6.65
C LEU A 220 -8.88 10.08 -6.38
N LEU A 221 -10.22 10.05 -6.54
CA LEU A 221 -11.00 8.81 -6.34
C LEU A 221 -10.66 7.76 -7.39
N ASP A 222 -10.58 8.15 -8.66
CA ASP A 222 -10.20 7.23 -9.74
C ASP A 222 -8.73 6.79 -9.60
N VAL A 223 -7.87 7.69 -9.12
CA VAL A 223 -6.45 7.41 -8.86
C VAL A 223 -6.30 6.43 -7.69
N GLY A 224 -6.96 6.67 -6.56
CA GLY A 224 -6.95 5.79 -5.38
C GLY A 224 -7.46 4.39 -5.71
N SER A 225 -8.52 4.31 -6.52
CA SER A 225 -9.02 3.03 -7.03
C SER A 225 -7.99 2.32 -7.89
N ALA A 226 -7.36 3.00 -8.86
CA ALA A 226 -6.35 2.39 -9.71
C ALA A 226 -5.14 1.89 -8.91
N LEU A 227 -4.67 2.66 -7.92
CA LEU A 227 -3.56 2.27 -7.04
C LEU A 227 -3.93 1.05 -6.20
N SER A 228 -5.15 1.01 -5.63
CA SER A 228 -5.64 -0.16 -4.89
C SER A 228 -5.69 -1.42 -5.76
N GLN A 229 -6.13 -1.29 -7.02
CA GLN A 229 -6.15 -2.39 -7.98
C GLN A 229 -4.73 -2.87 -8.35
N MET A 230 -3.78 -1.95 -8.56
CA MET A 230 -2.37 -2.31 -8.79
C MET A 230 -1.77 -3.06 -7.59
N THR A 231 -2.04 -2.61 -6.37
CA THR A 231 -1.54 -3.28 -5.16
C THR A 231 -2.23 -4.62 -4.91
N SER A 232 -3.52 -4.73 -5.22
CA SER A 232 -4.24 -6.00 -5.21
C SER A 232 -3.62 -7.01 -6.20
N ASN A 233 -3.21 -6.57 -7.40
CA ASN A 233 -2.44 -7.41 -8.31
C ASN A 233 -1.09 -7.84 -7.70
N CYS A 234 -0.39 -6.96 -6.97
CA CYS A 234 0.84 -7.33 -6.26
C CYS A 234 0.58 -8.45 -5.26
N LEU A 235 -0.45 -8.33 -4.41
CA LEU A 235 -0.85 -9.37 -3.45
C LEU A 235 -1.20 -10.71 -4.13
N ALA A 236 -1.92 -10.65 -5.25
CA ALA A 236 -2.23 -11.85 -6.02
C ALA A 236 -0.95 -12.53 -6.54
N ILE A 237 0.03 -11.76 -7.03
CA ILE A 237 1.31 -12.31 -7.48
C ILE A 237 2.14 -12.87 -6.31
N VAL A 238 2.14 -12.21 -5.15
CA VAL A 238 2.78 -12.72 -3.91
C VAL A 238 2.27 -14.13 -3.58
N SER A 239 0.98 -14.40 -3.78
CA SER A 239 0.37 -15.72 -3.51
C SER A 239 0.88 -16.86 -4.41
N LEU A 240 1.61 -16.53 -5.48
CA LEU A 240 2.20 -17.50 -6.41
C LEU A 240 3.65 -17.89 -6.04
N ILE A 241 4.23 -17.26 -5.02
CA ILE A 241 5.57 -17.54 -4.49
C ILE A 241 5.48 -18.77 -3.58
N HIS A 242 6.41 -19.73 -3.74
CA HIS A 242 6.44 -21.01 -3.02
C HIS A 242 7.78 -21.25 -2.31
#